data_AF-A0A2A4FTX3-F1
#
_entry.id   AF-A0A2A4FTX3-F1
#
_cell.length_a   1.000
_cell.length_b   1.000
_cell.length_c   1.000
_cell.angle_alpha   90.00
_cell.angle_beta   90.00
_cell.angle_gamma   90.00
#
_symmetry.space_group_name_H-M   'P 1'
#
loop_
_entity.id
_entity.type
_entity.pdbx_description
1 polymer ?
#
loop_
_entity_poly.entity_id
_entity_poly.type
_entity_poly.pdbx_seq_one_letter_code
_entity_poly.pdbx_strand_id
1 'polypeptide(L)' 'MMNCHDATFLLSQSRERTLSFSERMKLRLHVGMCRGCANFERQLPRLGDAAKAYASSPEQKDV' A
#
# COMPACT_ATOMS: atom_id res chain seq x y z
N MET A 1 -19.86 -0.85 5.49
CA MET A 1 -19.21 0.25 4.74
C MET A 1 -17.77 0.33 5.19
N MET A 2 -16.85 0.24 4.24
CA MET A 2 -15.42 0.35 4.51
C MET A 2 -15.02 1.80 4.27
N ASN A 3 -14.33 2.42 5.22
CA ASN A 3 -13.87 3.80 5.10
C ASN A 3 -12.46 3.86 4.46
N CYS A 4 -12.02 5.06 4.11
CA CYS A 4 -10.70 5.25 3.48
C CYS A 4 -9.56 4.79 4.39
N HIS A 5 -9.67 4.96 5.71
CA HIS A 5 -8.65 4.54 6.67
C HIS A 5 -8.47 3.01 6.67
N ASP A 6 -9.57 2.26 6.74
CA ASP A 6 -9.56 0.80 6.65
C ASP A 6 -9.00 0.32 5.30
N ALA A 7 -9.30 1.06 4.22
CA ALA A 7 -8.80 0.75 2.88
C ALA A 7 -7.29 0.93 2.80
N THR A 8 -6.78 2.07 3.28
CA THR A 8 -5.33 2.30 3.35
C THR A 8 -4.64 1.31 4.29
N PHE A 9 -5.30 0.91 5.38
CA PHE A 9 -4.76 -0.07 6.33
C PHE A 9 -4.66 -1.48 5.71
N LEU A 10 -5.70 -1.95 5.01
CA LEU A 10 -5.64 -3.22 4.28
C LEU A 10 -4.66 -3.17 3.10
N LEU A 11 -4.52 -2.02 2.42
CA LEU A 11 -3.51 -1.82 1.39
C LEU A 11 -2.10 -2.00 1.94
N SER A 12 -1.78 -1.39 3.09
CA SER A 12 -0.50 -1.59 3.76
C SER A 12 -0.31 -3.05 4.20
N GLN A 13 -1.31 -3.65 4.86
CA GLN A 13 -1.23 -5.05 5.28
C GLN A 13 -1.06 -6.02 4.10
N SER A 14 -1.59 -5.71 2.91
CA SER A 14 -1.40 -6.55 1.73
C SER A 14 0.05 -6.72 1.30
N ARG A 15 0.96 -5.85 1.80
CA ARG A 15 2.41 -5.93 1.55
C ARG A 15 3.13 -6.84 2.52
N GLU A 16 2.62 -6.95 3.75
CA GLU A 16 3.22 -7.75 4.82
C GLU A 16 2.62 -9.15 4.87
N ARG A 17 1.32 -9.26 4.58
CA ARG A 17 0.57 -10.51 4.57
C ARG A 17 -0.34 -10.63 3.35
N THR A 18 -0.65 -11.86 2.99
CA THR A 18 -1.72 -12.12 2.03
C THR A 18 -3.07 -11.79 2.66
N LEU A 19 -3.84 -10.91 2.01
CA LEU A 19 -5.23 -10.65 2.42
C LEU A 19 -6.11 -11.86 2.11
N SER A 20 -7.11 -12.10 2.95
CA SER A 20 -8.17 -13.06 2.64
C SER A 20 -8.96 -12.62 1.41
N PHE A 21 -9.62 -13.58 0.74
CA PHE A 21 -10.40 -13.29 -0.46
C PHE A 21 -11.49 -12.23 -0.21
N SER A 22 -12.17 -12.32 0.95
CA SER A 22 -13.20 -11.37 1.37
C SER A 22 -12.66 -9.95 1.61
N GLU A 23 -11.51 -9.81 2.27
CA GLU A 23 -10.83 -8.52 2.46
C GLU A 23 -10.43 -7.91 1.11
N ARG A 24 -9.88 -8.73 0.21
CA ARG A 24 -9.45 -8.28 -1.12
C ARG A 24 -10.60 -7.78 -1.98
N MET A 25 -11.75 -8.45 -1.92
CA MET A 25 -12.96 -8.02 -2.65
C MET A 25 -13.51 -6.70 -2.10
N LYS A 26 -13.63 -6.57 -0.77
CA LYS A 26 -14.08 -5.32 -0.13
C LYS A 26 -13.15 -4.14 -0.46
N LEU A 27 -11.84 -4.39 -0.41
CA LEU A 27 -10.84 -3.39 -0.73
C LEU A 27 -10.94 -2.94 -2.19
N ARG A 28 -11.02 -3.87 -3.15
CA ARG A 28 -11.17 -3.53 -4.58
C ARG A 28 -12.42 -2.70 -4.87
N LEU A 29 -13.53 -3.04 -4.23
CA LEU A 29 -14.78 -2.28 -4.40
C LEU A 29 -14.62 -0.83 -3.92
N HIS A 30 -14.03 -0.63 -2.74
CA HIS A 30 -13.78 0.72 -2.22
C HIS A 30 -12.79 1.50 -3.09
N VAL A 31 -11.66 0.88 -3.45
CA VAL A 31 -10.62 1.49 -4.28
C VAL A 31 -11.17 1.89 -5.66
N GLY A 32 -12.02 1.06 -6.27
CA GLY A 32 -12.66 1.39 -7.55
C GLY A 32 -13.59 2.60 -7.49
N MET A 33 -14.17 2.89 -6.32
CA MET A 33 -15.10 4.02 -6.14
C MET A 33 -14.42 5.28 -5.55
N CYS A 34 -13.26 5.13 -4.92
CA CYS A 34 -12.53 6.20 -4.25
C CYS A 34 -11.21 6.52 -4.94
N ARG A 35 -11.15 7.65 -5.65
CA ARG A 35 -9.95 8.12 -6.34
C ARG A 35 -8.73 8.27 -5.42
N GLY A 36 -8.95 8.69 -4.16
CA GLY A 36 -7.87 8.85 -3.18
C GLY A 36 -7.20 7.50 -2.86
N CYS A 37 -8.01 6.48 -2.57
CA CYS A 37 -7.50 5.13 -2.31
C CYS A 37 -6.89 4.49 -3.57
N ALA A 38 -7.45 4.74 -4.76
CA ALA A 38 -6.86 4.29 -6.03
C ALA A 38 -5.49 4.91 -6.30
N ASN A 39 -5.32 6.20 -6.01
CA ASN A 39 -4.02 6.85 -6.14
C ASN A 39 -3.02 6.30 -5.12
N PHE A 40 -3.45 6.08 -3.87
CA PHE A 40 -2.61 5.49 -2.83
C PHE A 40 -2.15 4.08 -3.19
N GLU A 41 -3.05 3.20 -3.66
CA GLU A 41 -2.71 1.84 -4.13
C GLU A 41 -1.61 1.87 -5.21
N ARG A 42 -1.66 2.82 -6.13
CA ARG A 42 -0.64 2.98 -7.19
C ARG A 42 0.70 3.49 -6.67
N GLN A 43 0.71 4.31 -5.62
CA GLN A 43 1.93 4.87 -5.05
C GLN A 43 2.62 3.91 -4.08
N LEU A 44 1.84 3.06 -3.40
CA LEU A 44 2.34 2.18 -2.34
C LEU A 44 3.55 1.31 -2.73
N PRO A 45 3.60 0.65 -3.91
CA PRO A 45 4.74 -0.16 -4.32
C PRO A 45 6.05 0.65 -4.30
N ARG A 46 6.01 1.88 -4.83
CA ARG A 46 7.16 2.77 -4.96
C ARG A 46 7.80 3.10 -3.61
N LEU A 47 7.01 3.25 -2.55
CA LEU A 47 7.55 3.47 -1.20
C LEU A 47 8.40 2.28 -0.74
N GLY A 48 7.97 1.06 -1.05
CA GLY A 48 8.76 -0.12 -0.64
C GLY A 48 9.95 -0.36 -1.53
N ASP A 49 9.86 -0.03 -2.81
CA ASP A 49 11.02 -0.11 -3.71
C ASP A 49 12.08 0.94 -3.32
N ALA A 50 11.66 2.16 -2.95
CA ALA A 50 12.56 3.18 -2.42
C ALA A 50 13.20 2.75 -1.09
N ALA A 51 12.42 2.18 -0.17
CA ALA A 51 12.95 1.67 1.11
C ALA A 51 13.95 0.51 0.90
N LYS A 52 13.66 -0.40 -0.04
CA LYS A 52 14.58 -1.49 -0.40
C LYS A 52 15.84 -0.96 -1.09
N ALA A 53 15.71 0.00 -2.00
CA ALA A 53 16.85 0.64 -2.65
C ALA A 53 17.75 1.34 -1.63
N TYR A 54 17.16 2.03 -0.64
CA TYR A 54 17.87 2.63 0.47
C TYR A 54 18.60 1.58 1.32
N ALA A 55 17.94 0.47 1.67
CA ALA A 55 18.53 -0.62 2.45
C ALA A 55 19.61 -1.42 1.68
N SER A 56 19.53 -1.44 0.34
CA SER A 56 20.45 -2.19 -0.54
C SER A 56 21.65 -1.36 -1.00
N SER A 57 21.66 -0.05 -0.74
CA SER A 57 22.82 0.80 -0.98
C SER A 57 23.71 0.78 0.27
N PRO A 58 24.92 0.19 0.23
CA PRO A 58 25.89 0.42 1.29
C PRO A 58 26.30 1.90 1.22
N GLU A 59 26.00 2.63 2.29
CA GLU A 59 26.43 4.01 2.55
C GLU A 59 25.96 5.10 1.56
N GLN A 60 24.94 5.85 1.97
CA GLN A 60 24.90 7.29 1.70
C GLN A 60 24.68 8.00 3.04
N LYS A 61 25.78 8.55 3.54
CA LYS A 61 25.90 9.32 4.77
C LYS A 61 26.10 10.78 4.35
N ASP A 62 25.01 11.49 4.08
CA ASP A 62 24.97 12.93 3.79
C ASP A 62 23.52 13.37 4.12
N VAL A 63 23.18 14.31 5.01
CA VAL A 63 23.86 15.41 5.73
C VAL A 63 23.18 15.57 7.10
#